data_AF-A0A2N2V050-F1
#
_entry.id   AF-A0A2N2V050-F1
#
_cell.length_a   1.000
_cell.length_b   1.000
_cell.length_c   1.000
_cell.angle_alpha   90.00
_cell.angle_beta   90.00
_cell.angle_gamma   90.00
#
_symmetry.space_group_name_H-M   'P 1'
#
loop_
_entity.id
_entity.type
_entity.pdbx_description
1 polymer ?
#
loop_
_entity_poly.entity_id
_entity_poly.type
_entity_poly.pdbx_seq_one_letter_code
_entity_poly.pdbx_strand_id
1 'polypeptide(L)'
;MFLLVGYVIILASSLGTYALHGSLLALWVPAEYVAIFGLAIGYFVAGNDIKIIKATVAAVPGVLKGSKFNKAYYVDALALLYEILGKVRKEGLMSIEADVENPESSAIFSKYPAIVNDHHVIEFMTDYLRMMV
;
A
#
# COMPACT_ATOMS: atom_id res chain seq x y z
N MET A 1 -7.47 4.37 -9.91
CA MET A 1 -8.67 4.05 -10.73
C MET A 1 -8.48 4.28 -12.24
N PHE A 2 -7.38 4.87 -12.74
CA PHE A 2 -7.13 5.01 -14.19
C PHE A 2 -5.80 4.43 -14.68
N LEU A 3 -5.12 3.61 -13.86
CA LEU A 3 -3.81 3.06 -14.20
C LEU A 3 -3.82 2.32 -15.55
N LEU A 4 -4.81 1.43 -15.74
CA LEU A 4 -4.95 0.68 -16.99
C LEU A 4 -5.29 1.57 -18.18
N VAL A 5 -6.15 2.57 -17.98
CA VAL A 5 -6.48 3.56 -19.02
C VAL A 5 -5.24 4.34 -19.42
N GLY A 6 -4.42 4.76 -18.45
CA GLY A 6 -3.15 5.44 -18.68
C GLY A 6 -2.17 4.57 -19.48
N TYR A 7 -2.02 3.29 -19.12
CA TYR A 7 -1.16 2.38 -19.89
C TYR A 7 -1.66 2.16 -21.32
N VAL A 8 -2.97 2.04 -21.52
CA VAL A 8 -3.55 1.95 -22.86
C VAL A 8 -3.24 3.22 -23.66
N ILE A 9 -3.41 4.41 -23.08
CA ILE A 9 -3.08 5.67 -23.76
C ILE A 9 -1.59 5.71 -24.13
N ILE A 10 -0.69 5.39 -23.20
CA ILE A 10 0.77 5.39 -23.44
C ILE A 10 1.15 4.43 -24.57
N LEU A 11 0.65 3.19 -24.52
CA LEU A 11 0.94 2.17 -25.53
C LEU A 11 0.31 2.51 -26.88
N ALA A 12 -0.93 3.00 -26.90
CA ALA A 12 -1.61 3.40 -28.12
C ALA A 12 -0.95 4.61 -28.77
N SER A 13 -0.54 5.62 -28.00
CA SER A 13 0.19 6.77 -28.52
C SER A 13 1.56 6.37 -29.07
N SER A 14 2.35 5.60 -28.30
CA SER A 14 3.68 5.17 -28.75
C SER A 14 3.63 4.24 -29.96
N LEU A 15 2.86 3.16 -29.92
CA LEU A 15 2.75 2.23 -31.04
C LEU A 15 2.02 2.85 -32.22
N GLY A 16 0.97 3.65 -31.97
CA GLY A 16 0.17 4.30 -32.99
C GLY A 16 0.97 5.29 -33.82
N THR A 17 1.84 6.10 -33.20
CA THR A 17 2.72 7.03 -33.94
C THR A 17 3.61 6.28 -34.92
N TYR A 18 4.28 5.20 -34.51
CA TYR A 18 5.19 4.46 -35.41
C TYR A 18 4.45 3.56 -36.42
N ALA A 19 3.24 3.10 -36.08
CA ALA A 19 2.36 2.43 -37.04
C ALA A 19 1.95 3.37 -38.18
N LEU A 20 1.64 4.64 -37.90
CA LEU A 20 1.32 5.65 -38.91
C LEU A 20 2.55 6.04 -39.77
N HIS A 21 3.75 6.01 -39.20
CA HIS A 21 5.00 6.22 -39.94
C HIS A 21 5.42 5.01 -40.81
N GLY A 22 4.66 3.91 -40.79
CA GLY A 22 4.83 2.78 -41.69
C GLY A 22 5.79 1.68 -41.23
N SER A 23 6.42 1.80 -40.05
CA SER A 23 7.26 0.74 -39.50
C SER A 23 7.31 0.77 -37.97
N LEU A 24 6.70 -0.25 -37.35
CA LEU A 24 6.82 -0.50 -35.92
C LEU A 24 8.23 -0.93 -35.51
N LEU A 25 9.02 -1.50 -36.43
CA LEU A 25 10.40 -1.90 -36.17
C LEU A 25 11.31 -0.70 -35.90
N ALA A 26 10.92 0.50 -36.31
CA ALA A 26 11.65 1.73 -35.99
C ALA A 26 11.69 2.02 -34.48
N LEU A 27 10.81 1.41 -33.67
CA LEU A 27 10.91 1.49 -32.21
C LEU A 27 12.14 0.76 -31.67
N TRP A 28 12.64 -0.28 -32.36
CA TRP A 28 13.72 -1.12 -31.87
C TRP A 28 15.09 -0.46 -32.08
N VAL A 29 15.45 0.44 -31.17
CA VAL A 29 16.74 1.13 -31.15
C VAL A 29 17.45 0.87 -29.82
N PRO A 30 18.20 -0.25 -29.70
CA PRO A 30 18.80 -0.67 -28.43
C PRO A 30 19.73 0.37 -27.79
N ALA A 31 20.48 1.12 -28.60
CA ALA A 31 21.38 2.16 -28.11
C ALA A 31 20.63 3.28 -27.38
N GLU A 32 19.46 3.69 -27.89
CA GLU A 32 18.62 4.71 -27.27
C GLU A 32 18.04 4.21 -25.94
N TYR A 33 17.67 2.94 -25.85
CA TYR A 33 17.23 2.37 -24.57
C TYR A 33 18.34 2.43 -23.52
N VAL A 34 19.57 2.06 -23.89
CA VAL A 34 20.73 2.16 -22.99
C VAL A 34 20.94 3.61 -22.55
N ALA A 35 20.86 4.57 -23.46
CA ALA A 35 20.98 5.99 -23.15
C ALA A 35 19.87 6.46 -22.19
N ILE A 36 18.60 6.17 -22.50
CA ILE A 36 17.43 6.57 -21.70
C ILE A 36 17.51 5.98 -20.30
N PHE A 37 17.76 4.67 -20.17
CA PHE A 37 17.86 4.02 -18.86
C PHE A 37 19.07 4.52 -18.08
N GLY A 38 20.23 4.67 -18.74
CA GLY A 38 21.45 5.18 -18.12
C GLY A 38 21.29 6.61 -17.60
N LEU A 39 20.70 7.50 -18.40
CA LEU A 39 20.41 8.88 -18.00
C LEU A 39 19.38 8.93 -16.86
N ALA A 40 18.32 8.12 -16.92
CA ALA A 40 17.31 8.07 -15.87
C ALA A 40 17.90 7.61 -14.52
N ILE A 41 18.71 6.54 -14.53
CA ILE A 41 19.38 6.04 -13.33
C ILE A 41 20.41 7.05 -12.83
N GLY A 42 21.22 7.63 -13.73
CA GLY A 42 22.22 8.64 -13.39
C GLY A 42 21.59 9.87 -12.75
N TYR A 43 20.50 10.39 -13.33
CA TYR A 43 19.72 11.48 -12.76
C TYR A 43 19.14 11.11 -11.39
N PHE A 44 18.57 9.91 -11.25
CA PHE A 44 18.01 9.44 -9.99
C PHE A 44 19.08 9.38 -8.88
N VAL A 45 20.27 8.88 -9.19
CA VAL A 45 21.38 8.81 -8.23
C VAL A 45 21.94 10.19 -7.90
N ALA A 46 22.11 11.05 -8.91
CA ALA A 46 22.64 12.40 -8.71
C ALA A 46 21.67 13.33 -7.95
N GLY A 47 20.36 13.14 -8.13
CA GLY A 47 19.32 13.99 -7.57
C GLY A 47 18.79 13.58 -6.19
N ASN A 48 19.24 12.46 -5.64
CA ASN A 48 18.70 11.92 -4.38
C ASN A 48 19.81 11.51 -3.42
N ASP A 49 19.53 11.59 -2.13
CA ASP A 49 20.42 11.06 -1.09
C ASP A 49 20.28 9.54 -0.97
N ILE A 50 21.25 8.91 -0.28
CA ILE A 50 21.27 7.45 -0.13
C ILE A 50 20.03 6.90 0.60
N LYS A 51 19.37 7.72 1.43
CA LYS A 51 18.15 7.34 2.14
C LYS A 51 16.98 7.20 1.18
N ILE A 52 16.75 8.19 0.31
CA ILE A 52 15.67 8.14 -0.69
C ILE A 52 15.91 7.01 -1.70
N ILE A 53 17.15 6.83 -2.14
CA ILE A 53 17.52 5.74 -3.06
C ILE A 53 17.14 4.38 -2.46
N LYS A 54 17.56 4.11 -1.22
CA LYS A 54 17.22 2.85 -0.54
C LYS A 54 15.72 2.66 -0.34
N ALA A 55 15.01 3.70 0.07
CA ALA A 55 13.56 3.65 0.27
C ALA A 55 12.82 3.34 -1.04
N THR A 56 13.23 3.98 -2.14
CA THR A 56 12.63 3.76 -3.47
C THR A 56 12.84 2.33 -3.93
N VAL A 57 14.07 1.81 -3.86
CA VAL A 57 14.38 0.43 -4.26
C VAL A 57 13.63 -0.58 -3.40
N ALA A 58 13.51 -0.36 -2.09
CA ALA A 58 12.72 -1.20 -1.20
C ALA A 58 11.22 -1.18 -1.50
N ALA A 59 10.70 -0.08 -2.06
CA ALA A 59 9.29 0.06 -2.42
C ALA A 59 8.92 -0.58 -3.77
N VAL A 60 9.89 -0.78 -4.69
CA VAL A 60 9.63 -1.36 -6.03
C VAL A 60 8.88 -2.70 -5.98
N PRO A 61 9.28 -3.69 -5.15
CA PRO A 61 8.52 -4.95 -5.03
C PRO A 61 7.10 -4.74 -4.50
N GLY A 62 6.88 -3.69 -3.72
CA GLY A 62 5.56 -3.32 -3.19
C GLY A 62 4.59 -2.85 -4.26
N VAL A 63 5.07 -2.23 -5.35
CA VAL A 63 4.23 -1.78 -6.48
C VAL A 63 3.67 -2.96 -7.27
N LEU A 64 4.41 -4.07 -7.34
CA LEU A 64 3.97 -5.30 -8.00
C LEU A 64 2.99 -6.12 -7.15
N LYS A 65 2.98 -5.91 -5.83
CA LYS A 65 2.02 -6.52 -4.92
C LYS A 65 0.75 -5.67 -4.88
N GLY A 66 -0.42 -6.30 -4.97
CA GLY A 66 -1.68 -5.61 -4.78
C GLY A 66 -1.76 -4.93 -3.41
N SER A 67 -2.47 -3.80 -3.32
CA SER A 67 -2.70 -3.11 -2.05
C SER A 67 -3.36 -4.07 -1.05
N LYS A 68 -2.76 -4.21 0.13
CA LYS A 68 -3.39 -4.91 1.27
C LYS A 68 -4.68 -4.17 1.70
N PHE A 69 -4.71 -2.85 1.52
CA PHE A 69 -5.86 -2.02 1.80
C PHE A 69 -6.88 -2.15 0.67
N ASN A 70 -7.88 -3.01 0.91
CA ASN A 70 -9.00 -3.24 0.03
C ASN A 70 -10.31 -3.04 0.82
N LYS A 71 -11.45 -3.13 0.12
CA LYS A 71 -12.77 -2.92 0.75
C LYS A 71 -12.99 -3.84 1.96
N ALA A 72 -12.58 -5.11 1.89
CA ALA A 72 -12.75 -6.07 2.98
C ALA A 72 -11.92 -5.64 4.20
N TYR A 73 -10.66 -5.26 4.00
CA TYR A 73 -9.80 -4.74 5.08
C TYR A 73 -10.43 -3.55 5.81
N TYR A 74 -11.00 -2.58 5.07
CA TYR A 74 -11.67 -1.43 5.68
C TYR A 74 -12.94 -1.81 6.43
N VAL A 75 -13.72 -2.77 5.91
CA VAL A 75 -14.92 -3.27 6.59
C VAL A 75 -14.52 -3.98 7.89
N ASP A 76 -13.49 -4.82 7.85
CA ASP A 76 -12.97 -5.53 9.03
C ASP A 76 -12.50 -4.56 10.12
N ALA A 77 -11.77 -3.51 9.73
CA ALA A 77 -11.32 -2.48 10.67
C ALA A 77 -12.50 -1.72 11.34
N LEU A 78 -13.52 -1.36 10.55
CA LEU A 78 -14.71 -0.68 11.07
C LEU A 78 -15.57 -1.60 11.94
N ALA A 79 -15.68 -2.87 11.58
CA ALA A 79 -16.43 -3.87 12.33
C ALA A 79 -15.75 -4.18 13.68
N LEU A 80 -14.42 -4.30 13.70
CA LEU A 80 -13.63 -4.42 14.93
C LEU A 80 -13.90 -3.25 15.88
N LEU A 81 -13.78 -2.01 15.39
CA LEU A 81 -14.07 -0.81 16.19
C LEU A 81 -15.52 -0.79 16.69
N TYR A 82 -16.47 -1.19 15.85
CA TYR A 82 -17.88 -1.28 16.24
C TYR A 82 -18.10 -2.29 17.37
N GLU A 83 -17.46 -3.46 17.32
CA GLU A 83 -17.56 -4.47 18.39
C GLU A 83 -16.94 -3.98 19.70
N ILE A 84 -15.73 -3.38 19.65
CA ILE A 84 -15.05 -2.83 20.83
C ILE A 84 -15.90 -1.74 21.48
N LEU A 85 -16.30 -0.72 20.71
CA LEU A 85 -17.09 0.40 21.22
C LEU A 85 -18.50 -0.06 21.65
N GLY A 86 -19.04 -1.08 20.98
CA GLY A 86 -20.29 -1.73 21.36
C GLY A 86 -20.20 -2.41 22.73
N LYS A 87 -19.09 -3.09 23.03
CA LYS A 87 -18.81 -3.68 24.34
C LYS A 87 -18.64 -2.58 25.40
N VAL A 88 -17.85 -1.54 25.14
CA VAL A 88 -17.72 -0.36 26.01
C VAL A 88 -19.07 0.24 26.37
N ARG A 89 -19.97 0.39 25.39
CA ARG A 89 -21.30 0.96 25.62
C ARG A 89 -22.20 0.09 26.50
N LYS A 90 -22.05 -1.25 26.42
CA LYS A 90 -22.90 -2.20 27.15
C LYS A 90 -22.37 -2.53 28.55
N GLU A 91 -21.06 -2.69 28.67
CA GLU A 91 -20.39 -3.26 29.85
C GLU A 91 -19.51 -2.23 30.57
N GLY A 92 -19.34 -1.03 30.01
CA GLY A 92 -18.51 0.04 30.55
C GLY A 92 -17.09 0.02 29.99
N LEU A 93 -16.35 1.11 30.22
CA LEU A 93 -15.03 1.36 29.63
C LEU A 93 -13.98 0.35 30.09
N MET A 94 -13.98 -0.01 31.37
CA MET A 94 -13.06 -1.01 31.96
C MET A 94 -13.19 -2.40 31.33
N SER A 95 -14.30 -2.70 30.65
CA SER A 95 -14.56 -4.04 30.08
C SER A 95 -13.58 -4.43 28.96
N ILE A 96 -12.91 -3.45 28.33
CA ILE A 96 -11.98 -3.68 27.22
C ILE A 96 -10.50 -3.62 27.63
N GLU A 97 -10.18 -3.41 28.90
CA GLU A 97 -8.79 -3.26 29.37
C GLU A 97 -7.92 -4.47 28.96
N ALA A 98 -8.38 -5.69 29.27
CA ALA A 98 -7.68 -6.91 28.90
C ALA A 98 -7.60 -7.13 27.38
N ASP A 99 -8.60 -6.67 26.63
CA ASP A 99 -8.63 -6.78 25.16
C ASP A 99 -7.58 -5.86 24.53
N VAL A 100 -7.32 -4.69 25.12
CA VAL A 100 -6.40 -3.67 24.62
C VAL A 100 -4.96 -3.92 25.09
N GLU A 101 -4.79 -4.46 26.30
CA GLU A 101 -3.48 -4.86 26.82
C GLU A 101 -2.93 -6.08 26.09
N ASN A 102 -3.78 -7.06 25.78
CA ASN A 102 -3.37 -8.30 25.11
C ASN A 102 -4.26 -8.59 23.88
N PRO A 103 -4.17 -7.78 22.81
CA PRO A 103 -5.03 -7.90 21.63
C PRO A 103 -4.90 -9.27 20.93
N GLU A 104 -3.75 -9.92 20.99
CA GLU A 104 -3.56 -11.26 20.41
C GLU A 104 -4.34 -12.36 21.14
N SER A 105 -4.65 -12.15 22.42
CA SER A 105 -5.45 -13.09 23.22
C SER A 105 -6.94 -12.75 23.26
N SER A 106 -7.31 -11.58 22.73
CA SER A 106 -8.69 -11.11 22.75
C SER A 106 -9.56 -11.88 21.77
N ALA A 107 -10.72 -12.33 22.25
CA ALA A 107 -11.75 -12.97 21.43
C ALA A 107 -12.37 -12.01 20.39
N ILE A 108 -12.31 -10.69 20.62
CA ILE A 108 -12.81 -9.69 19.65
C ILE A 108 -11.79 -9.52 18.53
N PHE A 109 -10.54 -9.22 18.87
CA PHE A 109 -9.48 -9.01 17.89
C PHE A 109 -9.19 -10.27 17.07
N SER A 110 -9.26 -11.46 17.67
CA SER A 110 -9.06 -12.74 16.97
C SER A 110 -10.01 -12.98 15.79
N LYS A 111 -11.18 -12.31 15.76
CA LYS A 111 -12.11 -12.38 14.61
C LYS A 111 -11.58 -11.65 13.37
N TYR A 112 -10.60 -10.76 13.54
CA TYR A 112 -10.10 -9.85 12.52
C TYR A 112 -8.59 -10.04 12.27
N PRO A 113 -8.14 -11.24 11.83
CA PRO A 113 -6.72 -11.56 11.69
C PRO A 113 -6.00 -10.66 10.67
N ALA A 114 -6.71 -10.14 9.67
CA ALA A 114 -6.13 -9.19 8.71
C ALA A 114 -5.64 -7.89 9.39
N ILE A 115 -6.30 -7.47 10.46
CA ILE A 115 -5.94 -6.29 11.26
C ILE A 115 -4.92 -6.67 12.34
N VAL A 116 -5.12 -7.79 13.05
CA VAL A 116 -4.21 -8.25 14.13
C VAL A 116 -2.79 -8.47 13.65
N ASN A 117 -2.61 -8.98 12.43
CA ASN A 117 -1.29 -9.18 11.85
C ASN A 117 -0.57 -7.88 11.43
N ASP A 118 -1.24 -6.73 11.48
CA ASP A 118 -0.63 -5.41 11.24
C ASP A 118 -0.34 -4.72 12.58
N HIS A 119 0.88 -4.95 13.08
CA HIS A 119 1.32 -4.39 14.37
C HIS A 119 1.22 -2.86 14.43
N HIS A 120 1.43 -2.13 13.33
CA HIS A 120 1.33 -0.68 13.35
C HIS A 120 -0.12 -0.23 13.59
N VAL A 121 -1.08 -0.93 12.98
CA VAL A 121 -2.50 -0.62 13.12
C VAL A 121 -3.01 -1.01 14.49
N ILE A 122 -2.61 -2.17 15.01
CA ILE A 122 -2.98 -2.62 16.35
C ILE A 122 -2.38 -1.72 17.42
N GLU A 123 -1.10 -1.40 17.35
CA GLU A 123 -0.43 -0.52 18.31
C GLU A 123 -1.11 0.85 18.32
N PHE A 124 -1.30 1.46 17.14
CA PHE A 124 -2.01 2.73 17.03
C PHE A 124 -3.41 2.68 17.66
N MET A 125 -4.22 1.69 17.31
CA MET A 125 -5.59 1.58 17.82
C MET A 125 -5.63 1.31 19.33
N THR A 126 -4.80 0.39 19.81
CA THR A 126 -4.77 0.02 21.23
C THR A 126 -4.23 1.16 22.08
N ASP A 127 -3.21 1.90 21.65
CA ASP A 127 -2.70 3.08 22.37
C ASP A 127 -3.81 4.12 22.64
N TYR A 128 -4.64 4.43 21.64
CA TYR A 128 -5.76 5.35 21.82
C TYR A 128 -6.84 4.80 22.74
N LEU A 129 -7.13 3.50 22.65
CA LEU A 129 -8.09 2.85 23.54
C LEU A 129 -7.58 2.79 24.98
N ARG A 130 -6.27 2.57 25.22
CA ARG A 130 -5.66 2.62 26.56
C ARG A 130 -5.79 3.98 27.20
N MET A 131 -5.69 5.06 26.43
CA MET A 131 -5.89 6.42 26.95
C MET A 131 -7.34 6.69 27.38
N MET A 132 -8.30 5.89 26.89
CA MET A 132 -9.69 6.01 27.30
C MET A 132 -9.96 5.26 28.60
N VAL A 133 -9.42 4.04 28.73
CA VAL A 133 -9.67 3.13 29.87
C VAL A 133 -8.96 3.58 31.13
#